data_AF-A0A383BFW8-F1
#
_entry.id   AF-A0A383BFW8-F1
#
_cell.length_a   1.000
_cell.length_b   1.000
_cell.length_c   1.000
_cell.angle_alpha   90.00
_cell.angle_beta   90.00
_cell.angle_gamma   90.00
#
_symmetry.space_group_name_H-M   'P 1'
#
loop_
_entity.id
_entity.type
_entity.pdbx_description
1 polymer ?
#
loop_
_entity_poly.entity_id
_entity_poly.type
_entity_poly.pdbx_seq_one_letter_code
_entity_poly.pdbx_strand_id
1 'polypeptide(L)'
;GSAGDGETLVGTQAGVDFPFRRIKAGQNIALTSETNDVEVSLTPAMAGTGHYGKLLQAGDDGTLETLATASTFNFSQGISGTTTHYRTLQTTGSGGTLQWSSIPGAMIAQFRIDFTSTGDFSTGTFLPSGWSYDNVGNVCTITHTTGVMPKFISYLGHKTSDNSFHYRNPTGAYEIVVRRADIQDKFSFTVTAGIAGSENSGYALVQVMF
;
A
#
# COMPACT_ATOMS: atom_id res chain seq x y z
N GLY A 1 29.20 29.96 11.98
CA GLY A 1 29.86 30.79 10.96
C GLY A 1 31.23 31.21 11.46
N SER A 2 32.18 31.38 10.56
CA SER A 2 33.54 31.84 10.85
C SER A 2 33.56 33.26 11.42
N ALA A 3 34.36 33.48 12.47
CA ALA A 3 34.79 34.76 13.06
C ALA A 3 33.69 35.85 13.15
N GLY A 4 32.99 35.89 14.30
CA GLY A 4 32.00 36.93 14.63
C GLY A 4 30.73 36.43 15.34
N ASP A 5 30.61 35.12 15.57
CA ASP A 5 29.41 34.55 16.18
C ASP A 5 29.54 34.55 17.72
N GLY A 6 28.77 35.39 18.40
CA GLY A 6 28.61 35.35 19.87
C GLY A 6 28.89 36.66 20.62
N GLU A 7 29.83 37.49 20.16
CA GLU A 7 30.24 38.72 20.87
C GLU A 7 29.16 39.82 20.91
N THR A 8 28.12 39.71 20.08
CA THR A 8 27.00 40.68 20.00
C THR A 8 25.65 40.11 20.42
N LEU A 9 25.58 38.85 20.87
CA LEU A 9 24.32 38.19 21.24
C LEU A 9 23.89 38.48 22.69
N VAL A 10 24.83 38.90 23.54
CA VAL A 10 24.58 39.17 24.97
C VAL A 10 24.78 40.67 25.24
N GLY A 11 23.84 41.28 25.95
CA GLY A 11 23.99 42.63 26.49
C GLY A 11 24.88 42.63 27.73
N THR A 12 25.28 43.81 28.21
CA THR A 12 25.92 43.94 29.51
C THR A 12 25.00 43.35 30.57
N GLN A 13 25.49 42.41 31.38
CA GLN A 13 24.74 41.77 32.46
C GLN A 13 24.06 42.85 33.33
N ALA A 14 22.75 42.71 33.55
CA ALA A 14 21.97 43.59 34.42
C ALA A 14 21.43 42.73 35.57
N GLY A 15 22.12 42.73 36.72
CA GLY A 15 21.77 41.87 37.85
C GLY A 15 22.17 40.41 37.63
N VAL A 16 21.27 39.46 37.92
CA VAL A 16 21.52 38.00 37.77
C VAL A 16 21.15 37.47 36.39
N ASP A 17 20.49 38.29 35.56
CA ASP A 17 19.98 37.86 34.27
C ASP A 17 20.99 38.13 33.16
N PHE A 18 21.08 37.20 32.20
CA PHE A 18 21.84 37.35 30.96
C PHE A 18 20.92 37.90 29.87
N PRO A 19 20.95 39.21 29.57
CA PRO A 19 20.08 39.77 28.53
C PRO A 19 20.59 39.33 27.15
N PHE A 20 19.77 38.61 26.39
CA PHE A 20 20.02 38.43 24.96
C PHE A 20 19.68 39.71 24.21
N ARG A 21 20.59 40.21 23.36
CA ARG A 21 20.38 41.44 22.59
C ARG A 21 19.25 41.30 21.58
N ARG A 22 19.20 40.18 20.86
CA ARG A 22 18.12 39.78 19.93
C ARG A 22 18.12 38.27 19.75
N ILE A 23 16.95 37.65 19.75
CA ILE A 23 16.74 36.28 19.27
C ILE A 23 15.92 36.40 17.99
N LYS A 24 16.46 35.89 16.87
CA LYS A 24 15.79 35.93 15.56
C LYS A 24 15.44 34.50 15.17
N ALA A 25 14.16 34.26 14.89
CA ALA A 25 13.72 32.98 14.38
C ALA A 25 14.16 32.81 12.91
N GLY A 26 14.58 31.59 12.57
CA GLY A 26 14.79 31.18 11.18
C GLY A 26 13.47 30.92 10.46
N GLN A 27 13.55 30.49 9.19
CA GLN A 27 12.36 30.01 8.48
C GLN A 27 11.70 28.87 9.26
N ASN A 28 10.37 28.86 9.35
CA ASN A 28 9.56 27.82 10.02
C ASN A 28 9.72 27.70 11.54
N ILE A 29 10.51 28.56 12.16
CA ILE A 29 10.63 28.65 13.60
C ILE A 29 9.83 29.89 14.03
N ALA A 30 8.91 29.71 14.97
CA ALA A 30 8.25 30.80 15.66
C ALA A 30 8.82 30.91 17.07
N LEU A 31 9.02 32.15 17.50
CA LEU A 31 9.45 32.49 18.86
C LEU A 31 8.37 33.35 19.47
N THR A 32 7.73 32.85 20.53
CA THR A 32 6.72 33.59 21.27
C THR A 32 7.31 33.96 22.62
N SER A 33 7.33 35.24 22.96
CA SER A 33 7.71 35.68 24.29
C SER A 33 6.54 35.43 25.22
N GLU A 34 6.78 34.68 26.28
CA GLU A 34 5.84 34.45 27.36
C GLU A 34 6.30 35.20 28.61
N THR A 35 5.58 35.04 29.73
CA THR A 35 5.85 35.82 30.96
C THR A 35 7.21 35.49 31.57
N ASN A 36 7.65 34.23 31.51
CA ASN A 36 8.89 33.76 32.15
C ASN A 36 9.82 32.99 31.20
N ASP A 37 9.38 32.70 29.98
CA ASP A 37 10.07 31.86 29.02
C ASP A 37 9.83 32.34 27.58
N VAL A 38 10.49 31.65 26.64
CA VAL A 38 10.29 31.83 25.21
C VAL A 38 9.85 30.48 24.66
N GLU A 39 8.64 30.42 24.11
CA GLU A 39 8.21 29.25 23.35
C GLU A 39 8.97 29.22 22.02
N VAL A 40 9.63 28.09 21.75
CA VAL A 40 10.23 27.80 20.45
C VAL A 40 9.38 26.75 19.77
N SER A 41 8.57 27.14 18.79
CA SER A 41 7.76 26.22 18.02
C SER A 41 8.25 26.09 16.60
N LEU A 42 8.21 24.87 16.07
CA LEU A 42 8.47 24.58 14.68
C LEU A 42 7.13 24.47 13.96
N THR A 43 6.87 25.38 13.02
CA THR A 43 5.79 25.21 12.05
C THR A 43 6.44 24.77 10.74
N PRO A 44 6.59 23.46 10.49
CA PRO A 44 7.20 23.00 9.25
C PRO A 44 6.44 23.61 8.07
N ALA A 45 7.14 24.30 7.16
CA ALA A 45 6.56 24.71 5.89
C ALA A 45 6.35 23.46 5.04
N MET A 46 5.20 22.82 5.24
CA MET A 46 4.67 21.86 4.29
C MET A 46 4.18 22.66 3.08
N ALA A 47 5.12 23.13 2.25
CA ALA A 47 4.81 23.94 1.08
C ALA A 47 4.02 23.11 0.06
N GLY A 48 2.83 23.57 -0.32
CA GLY A 48 1.99 22.96 -1.37
C GLY A 48 0.67 22.37 -0.86
N THR A 49 -0.26 22.14 -1.79
CA THR A 49 -1.51 21.43 -1.55
C THR A 49 -1.30 19.92 -1.75
N GLY A 50 -2.04 19.06 -1.03
CA GLY A 50 -2.00 17.61 -1.24
C GLY A 50 -1.04 16.80 -0.36
N HIS A 51 -0.71 17.28 0.85
CA HIS A 51 0.15 16.55 1.80
C HIS A 51 -0.60 15.68 2.82
N TYR A 52 -1.93 15.54 2.71
CA TYR A 52 -2.68 14.62 3.57
C TYR A 52 -2.23 13.18 3.32
N GLY A 53 -1.72 12.51 4.36
CA GLY A 53 -1.26 11.11 4.30
C GLY A 53 0.21 10.91 3.91
N LYS A 54 1.02 11.97 3.83
CA LYS A 54 2.47 11.83 3.62
C LYS A 54 3.20 11.61 4.94
N LEU A 55 4.20 10.74 4.91
CA LEU A 55 5.10 10.50 6.04
C LEU A 55 6.23 11.52 6.05
N LEU A 56 6.62 11.98 7.24
CA LEU A 56 7.77 12.85 7.44
C LEU A 56 8.99 11.99 7.82
N GLN A 57 10.16 12.37 7.34
CA GLN A 57 11.43 11.75 7.71
C GLN A 57 12.47 12.82 8.06
N ALA A 58 13.47 12.45 8.85
CA ALA A 58 14.68 13.26 8.97
C ALA A 58 15.56 13.00 7.73
N GLY A 59 16.00 14.07 7.06
CA GLY A 59 17.02 14.01 6.02
C GLY A 59 18.40 13.73 6.61
N ASP A 60 19.37 13.41 5.74
CA ASP A 60 20.74 13.09 6.14
C ASP A 60 21.47 14.28 6.81
N ASP A 61 20.98 15.50 6.61
CA ASP A 61 21.45 16.73 7.24
C ASP A 61 20.66 17.12 8.52
N GLY A 62 19.74 16.26 8.95
CA GLY A 62 18.89 16.48 10.12
C GLY A 62 17.70 17.40 9.88
N THR A 63 17.45 17.84 8.64
CA THR A 63 16.24 18.59 8.29
C THR A 63 14.99 17.68 8.31
N LEU A 64 13.83 18.24 8.62
CA LEU A 64 12.57 17.51 8.53
C LEU A 64 12.06 17.61 7.09
N GLU A 65 12.10 16.50 6.37
CA GLU A 65 11.67 16.40 4.99
C GLU A 65 10.38 15.58 4.88
N THR A 66 9.60 15.83 3.83
CA THR A 66 8.59 14.84 3.43
C THR A 66 9.32 13.66 2.85
N LEU A 67 8.97 12.44 3.27
CA LEU A 67 9.49 11.24 2.61
C LEU A 67 9.23 11.38 1.11
N ALA A 68 10.31 11.45 0.31
CA ALA A 68 10.28 11.68 -1.12
C ALA A 68 9.39 10.63 -1.79
N THR A 69 8.11 10.94 -1.95
CA THR A 69 7.25 10.24 -2.89
C THR A 69 7.67 10.73 -4.26
N ALA A 70 7.87 9.81 -5.21
CA ALA A 70 7.79 10.17 -6.62
C ALA A 70 6.60 11.13 -6.79
N SER A 71 6.79 12.24 -7.49
CA SER A 71 6.03 13.51 -7.45
C SER A 71 4.50 13.43 -7.64
N THR A 72 3.94 12.23 -7.72
CA THR A 72 2.54 11.90 -7.92
C THR A 72 2.19 10.63 -7.14
N PHE A 73 1.85 10.77 -5.85
CA PHE A 73 1.10 9.73 -5.12
C PHE A 73 -0.09 10.36 -4.39
N ASN A 74 -1.15 10.62 -5.16
CA ASN A 74 -2.49 10.60 -4.58
C ASN A 74 -2.86 9.13 -4.42
N PHE A 75 -3.41 8.73 -3.26
CA PHE A 75 -3.98 7.41 -3.03
C PHE A 75 -5.04 6.99 -4.08
N SER A 76 -5.44 7.90 -4.98
CA SER A 76 -6.30 7.63 -6.13
C SER A 76 -6.06 8.60 -7.29
N GLN A 77 -4.87 8.64 -7.89
CA GLN A 77 -4.79 9.22 -9.25
C GLN A 77 -4.52 8.15 -10.29
N GLY A 78 -5.55 7.93 -11.11
CA GLY A 78 -5.47 7.15 -12.34
C GLY A 78 -4.35 7.68 -13.19
N ILE A 79 -3.38 6.81 -13.45
CA ILE A 79 -2.41 7.00 -14.52
C ILE A 79 -3.14 6.64 -15.80
N SER A 80 -3.05 7.53 -16.80
CA SER A 80 -3.57 7.32 -18.15
C SER A 80 -3.12 5.94 -18.66
N GLY A 81 -4.09 5.06 -18.93
CA GLY A 81 -3.83 3.72 -19.46
C GLY A 81 -3.40 2.69 -18.41
N THR A 82 -4.35 2.32 -17.54
CA THR A 82 -4.48 0.97 -16.97
C THR A 82 -3.29 0.46 -16.14
N THR A 83 -3.24 0.74 -14.84
CA THR A 83 -2.82 -0.21 -13.76
C THR A 83 -2.54 0.49 -12.42
N THR A 84 -3.41 0.29 -11.42
CA THR A 84 -3.17 0.73 -10.03
C THR A 84 -2.33 -0.33 -9.33
N HIS A 85 -1.03 -0.10 -9.19
CA HIS A 85 -0.18 -0.98 -8.42
C HIS A 85 -0.05 -0.50 -6.97
N TYR A 86 -0.30 -1.38 -6.00
CA TYR A 86 -0.10 -1.08 -4.58
C TYR A 86 1.40 -1.00 -4.27
N ARG A 87 1.88 0.20 -3.93
CA ARG A 87 3.24 0.39 -3.40
C ARG A 87 3.23 0.20 -1.89
N THR A 88 4.26 -0.44 -1.35
CA THR A 88 4.41 -0.66 0.09
C THR A 88 5.47 0.27 0.65
N LEU A 89 5.37 0.59 1.94
CA LEU A 89 6.46 1.25 2.67
C LEU A 89 7.56 0.20 2.92
N GLN A 90 8.79 0.50 2.49
CA GLN A 90 9.95 -0.38 2.62
C GLN A 90 11.08 0.35 3.36
N THR A 91 11.89 -0.36 4.14
CA THR A 91 13.05 0.19 4.86
C THR A 91 14.37 0.05 4.09
N THR A 92 14.32 -0.29 2.80
CA THR A 92 15.50 -0.67 2.00
C THR A 92 16.14 0.48 1.22
N GLY A 93 15.90 1.73 1.64
CA GLY A 93 16.59 2.88 1.06
C GLY A 93 18.09 2.73 1.22
N SER A 94 18.86 3.22 0.26
CA SER A 94 20.28 3.52 0.48
C SER A 94 20.37 4.42 1.73
N GLY A 95 20.81 3.86 2.86
CA GLY A 95 20.84 4.56 4.16
C GLY A 95 19.87 4.04 5.23
N GLY A 96 19.04 3.03 4.96
CA GLY A 96 18.11 2.47 5.96
C GLY A 96 16.89 3.36 6.27
N THR A 97 16.64 4.35 5.41
CA THR A 97 15.48 5.23 5.48
C THR A 97 14.21 4.53 4.99
N LEU A 98 13.06 4.93 5.55
CA LEU A 98 11.76 4.51 5.03
C LEU A 98 11.62 5.08 3.62
N GLN A 99 11.26 4.28 2.63
CA GLN A 99 10.97 4.72 1.27
C GLN A 99 9.75 4.00 0.72
N TRP A 100 9.03 4.64 -0.19
CA TRP A 100 8.03 3.93 -0.97
C TRP A 100 8.73 2.99 -1.95
N SER A 101 8.21 1.77 -2.09
CA SER A 101 8.77 0.80 -3.04
C SER A 101 8.83 1.42 -4.44
N SER A 102 10.00 1.34 -5.09
CA SER A 102 10.19 1.79 -6.48
C SER A 102 9.48 0.87 -7.48
N ILE A 103 9.19 -0.36 -7.05
CA ILE A 103 8.49 -1.41 -7.79
C ILE A 103 7.13 -1.66 -7.10
N PRO A 104 6.05 -1.87 -7.86
CA PRO A 104 4.82 -2.46 -7.34
C PRO A 104 5.03 -3.70 -6.47
N GLY A 105 4.34 -3.78 -5.33
CA GLY A 105 4.22 -5.04 -4.61
C GLY A 105 3.24 -5.97 -5.33
N ALA A 106 3.47 -7.28 -5.27
CA ALA A 106 2.47 -8.26 -5.69
C ALA A 106 1.29 -8.21 -4.70
N MET A 107 0.06 -8.11 -5.22
CA MET A 107 -1.13 -8.28 -4.39
C MET A 107 -1.62 -9.72 -4.54
N ILE A 108 -1.81 -10.40 -3.41
CA ILE A 108 -2.45 -11.71 -3.39
C ILE A 108 -3.86 -11.54 -2.81
N ALA A 109 -4.86 -11.85 -3.62
CA ALA A 109 -6.24 -12.01 -3.17
C ALA A 109 -6.52 -13.48 -2.89
N GLN A 110 -7.25 -13.76 -1.82
CA GLN A 110 -7.76 -15.09 -1.53
C GLN A 110 -9.27 -15.03 -1.31
N PHE A 111 -10.00 -15.95 -1.90
CA PHE A 111 -11.44 -16.14 -1.70
C PHE A 111 -11.79 -17.62 -1.73
N ARG A 112 -13.00 -17.98 -1.28
CA ARG A 112 -13.48 -19.36 -1.26
C ARG A 112 -14.44 -19.60 -2.41
N ILE A 113 -14.37 -20.78 -2.99
CA ILE A 113 -15.39 -21.31 -3.90
C ILE A 113 -15.90 -22.65 -3.34
N ASP A 114 -17.20 -22.85 -3.40
CA ASP A 114 -17.87 -24.08 -2.97
C ASP A 114 -18.32 -24.88 -4.19
N PHE A 115 -18.32 -26.20 -4.06
CA PHE A 115 -18.72 -27.11 -5.13
C PHE A 115 -20.06 -27.78 -4.83
N THR A 116 -20.82 -28.09 -5.86
CA THR A 116 -22.03 -28.90 -5.77
C THR A 116 -21.70 -30.37 -5.50
N SER A 117 -22.73 -31.20 -5.28
CA SER A 117 -22.58 -32.66 -5.15
C SER A 117 -22.06 -33.36 -6.42
N THR A 118 -22.13 -32.69 -7.57
CA THR A 118 -21.53 -33.15 -8.84
C THR A 118 -20.09 -32.65 -9.03
N GLY A 119 -19.62 -31.75 -8.16
CA GLY A 119 -18.29 -31.15 -8.25
C GLY A 119 -18.24 -29.89 -9.12
N ASP A 120 -19.38 -29.36 -9.54
CA ASP A 120 -19.48 -28.12 -10.30
C ASP A 120 -19.36 -26.91 -9.38
N PHE A 121 -18.98 -25.75 -9.91
CA PHE A 121 -18.97 -24.49 -9.16
C PHE A 121 -20.39 -24.19 -8.64
N SER A 122 -20.50 -23.91 -7.33
CA SER A 122 -21.76 -23.55 -6.68
C SER A 122 -21.79 -22.07 -6.30
N THR A 123 -20.90 -21.65 -5.41
CA THR A 123 -20.89 -20.29 -4.86
C THR A 123 -19.47 -19.80 -4.62
N GLY A 124 -19.29 -18.48 -4.70
CA GLY A 124 -18.08 -17.78 -4.26
C GLY A 124 -18.37 -17.00 -2.98
N THR A 125 -17.49 -17.10 -2.00
CA THR A 125 -17.61 -16.38 -0.72
C THR A 125 -16.27 -15.78 -0.30
N PHE A 126 -16.31 -14.84 0.63
CA PHE A 126 -15.14 -14.13 1.13
C PHE A 126 -14.32 -13.44 0.03
N LEU A 127 -14.99 -12.92 -1.00
CA LEU A 127 -14.32 -12.06 -1.97
C LEU A 127 -13.82 -10.78 -1.29
N PRO A 128 -12.66 -10.24 -1.72
CA PRO A 128 -12.22 -8.92 -1.28
C PRO A 128 -13.30 -7.85 -1.50
N SER A 129 -13.29 -6.81 -0.67
CA SER A 129 -14.26 -5.73 -0.77
C SER A 129 -14.30 -5.12 -2.18
N GLY A 130 -15.50 -4.96 -2.73
CA GLY A 130 -15.73 -4.42 -4.07
C GLY A 130 -15.53 -5.42 -5.21
N TRP A 131 -15.12 -6.65 -4.92
CA TRP A 131 -15.05 -7.71 -5.92
C TRP A 131 -16.39 -8.44 -6.01
N SER A 132 -16.68 -8.97 -7.19
CA SER A 132 -17.84 -9.82 -7.44
C SER A 132 -17.46 -10.97 -8.37
N TYR A 133 -18.34 -11.95 -8.47
CA TYR A 133 -18.21 -13.01 -9.44
C TYR A 133 -19.54 -13.23 -10.18
N ASP A 134 -19.43 -13.74 -11.39
CA ASP A 134 -20.52 -14.33 -12.16
C ASP A 134 -20.08 -15.72 -12.62
N ASN A 135 -21.01 -16.68 -12.66
CA ASN A 135 -20.69 -18.04 -13.10
C ASN A 135 -21.68 -18.55 -14.14
N VAL A 136 -21.14 -19.09 -15.23
CA VAL A 136 -21.90 -19.78 -16.28
C VAL A 136 -21.40 -21.23 -16.32
N GLY A 137 -22.14 -22.12 -15.67
CA GLY A 137 -21.66 -23.46 -15.37
C GLY A 137 -20.39 -23.39 -14.50
N ASN A 138 -19.31 -24.00 -14.97
CA ASN A 138 -18.01 -24.06 -14.28
C ASN A 138 -17.05 -22.92 -14.62
N VAL A 139 -17.47 -21.99 -15.48
CA VAL A 139 -16.66 -20.80 -15.79
C VAL A 139 -17.01 -19.71 -14.79
N CYS A 140 -16.06 -19.39 -13.92
CA CYS A 140 -16.16 -18.28 -12.98
C CYS A 140 -15.49 -17.05 -13.60
N THR A 141 -16.22 -15.94 -13.69
CA THR A 141 -15.68 -14.63 -14.06
C THR A 141 -15.65 -13.74 -12.83
N ILE A 142 -14.47 -13.24 -12.49
CA ILE A 142 -14.27 -12.30 -11.39
C ILE A 142 -14.25 -10.89 -11.96
N THR A 143 -14.99 -9.98 -11.33
CA THR A 143 -14.80 -8.54 -11.47
C THR A 143 -14.07 -8.02 -10.23
N HIS A 144 -12.94 -7.35 -10.41
CA HIS A 144 -12.04 -6.91 -9.34
C HIS A 144 -11.69 -5.42 -9.45
N THR A 145 -11.19 -4.87 -8.35
CA THR A 145 -10.85 -3.44 -8.21
C THR A 145 -9.35 -3.15 -8.34
N THR A 146 -8.51 -4.17 -8.57
CA THR A 146 -7.04 -4.03 -8.61
C THR A 146 -6.53 -3.14 -9.75
N GLY A 147 -7.28 -3.00 -10.85
CA GLY A 147 -6.87 -2.19 -12.00
C GLY A 147 -5.79 -2.84 -12.87
N VAL A 148 -5.30 -4.03 -12.53
CA VAL A 148 -4.20 -4.72 -13.23
C VAL A 148 -4.57 -6.15 -13.58
N MET A 149 -3.98 -6.70 -14.64
CA MET A 149 -4.22 -8.09 -15.02
C MET A 149 -3.63 -9.06 -13.98
N PRO A 150 -4.33 -10.15 -13.63
CA PRO A 150 -3.75 -11.20 -12.82
C PRO A 150 -2.58 -11.87 -13.54
N LYS A 151 -1.57 -12.27 -12.76
CA LYS A 151 -0.36 -12.95 -13.23
C LYS A 151 -0.39 -14.44 -12.96
N PHE A 152 -1.12 -14.84 -11.93
CA PHE A 152 -1.14 -16.23 -11.47
C PHE A 152 -2.43 -16.51 -10.70
N ILE A 153 -2.91 -17.75 -10.78
CA ILE A 153 -3.99 -18.27 -9.97
C ILE A 153 -3.64 -19.69 -9.53
N SER A 154 -3.99 -20.02 -8.28
CA SER A 154 -3.89 -21.36 -7.72
C SER A 154 -5.09 -21.69 -6.85
N TYR A 155 -5.22 -22.97 -6.52
CA TYR A 155 -6.28 -23.51 -5.70
C TYR A 155 -5.69 -24.32 -4.55
N LEU A 156 -6.30 -24.19 -3.37
CA LEU A 156 -6.09 -25.07 -2.23
C LEU A 156 -7.42 -25.78 -1.97
N GLY A 157 -7.62 -26.92 -2.64
CA GLY A 157 -8.83 -27.73 -2.49
C GLY A 157 -8.85 -28.43 -1.14
N HIS A 158 -9.95 -28.29 -0.40
CA HIS A 158 -10.12 -28.97 0.88
C HIS A 158 -10.67 -30.38 0.65
N LYS A 159 -10.08 -31.37 1.32
CA LYS A 159 -10.63 -32.72 1.44
C LYS A 159 -11.11 -32.95 2.86
N THR A 160 -12.38 -33.30 3.01
CA THR A 160 -13.01 -33.49 4.32
C THR A 160 -12.59 -34.79 4.97
N SER A 161 -12.26 -35.81 4.17
CA SER A 161 -11.86 -37.13 4.63
C SER A 161 -10.61 -37.13 5.52
N ASP A 162 -9.63 -36.29 5.20
CA ASP A 162 -8.36 -36.16 5.94
C ASP A 162 -8.07 -34.74 6.44
N ASN A 163 -9.03 -33.82 6.28
CA ASN A 163 -8.94 -32.42 6.64
C ASN A 163 -7.67 -31.72 6.08
N SER A 164 -7.32 -32.03 4.83
CA SER A 164 -6.12 -31.50 4.18
C SER A 164 -6.43 -30.50 3.07
N PHE A 165 -5.45 -29.64 2.75
CA PHE A 165 -5.49 -28.76 1.58
C PHE A 165 -4.55 -29.27 0.49
N HIS A 166 -5.08 -29.38 -0.72
CA HIS A 166 -4.38 -29.86 -1.90
C HIS A 166 -4.09 -28.69 -2.83
N TYR A 167 -2.81 -28.35 -2.99
CA TYR A 167 -2.39 -27.29 -3.89
C TYR A 167 -2.50 -27.73 -5.35
N ARG A 168 -3.13 -26.89 -6.18
CA ARG A 168 -3.31 -27.09 -7.61
C ARG A 168 -3.13 -25.78 -8.36
N ASN A 169 -2.64 -25.91 -9.58
CA ASN A 169 -2.57 -24.82 -10.55
C ASN A 169 -3.38 -25.18 -11.79
N PRO A 170 -3.90 -24.18 -12.51
CA PRO A 170 -4.55 -24.42 -13.77
C PRO A 170 -3.60 -25.06 -14.78
N THR A 171 -4.15 -25.89 -15.67
CA THR A 171 -3.40 -26.56 -16.75
C THR A 171 -3.68 -25.86 -18.07
N GLY A 172 -2.98 -26.25 -19.15
CA GLY A 172 -3.23 -25.67 -20.49
C GLY A 172 -4.68 -25.80 -20.98
N ALA A 173 -5.44 -26.78 -20.50
CA ALA A 173 -6.87 -26.95 -20.83
C ALA A 173 -7.81 -26.11 -19.95
N TYR A 174 -7.32 -25.59 -18.83
CA TYR A 174 -8.10 -24.85 -17.83
C TYR A 174 -7.37 -23.56 -17.49
N GLU A 175 -7.09 -22.73 -18.48
CA GLU A 175 -6.29 -21.52 -18.30
C GLU A 175 -7.05 -20.40 -17.56
N ILE A 176 -6.29 -19.42 -17.05
CA ILE A 176 -6.83 -18.12 -16.72
C ILE A 176 -6.96 -17.29 -18.00
N VAL A 177 -8.15 -16.77 -18.25
CA VAL A 177 -8.45 -15.97 -19.43
C VAL A 177 -8.67 -14.52 -19.02
N VAL A 178 -7.82 -13.64 -19.53
CA VAL A 178 -7.99 -12.19 -19.47
C VAL A 178 -8.20 -11.69 -20.89
N ARG A 179 -9.41 -11.17 -21.19
CA ARG A 179 -9.67 -10.63 -22.52
C ARG A 179 -9.03 -9.25 -22.66
N ARG A 180 -8.74 -8.83 -23.88
CA ARG A 180 -8.13 -7.52 -24.15
C ARG A 180 -8.96 -6.35 -23.61
N ALA A 181 -10.30 -6.46 -23.62
CA ALA A 181 -11.18 -5.42 -23.08
C ALA A 181 -11.23 -5.38 -21.54
N ASP A 182 -10.78 -6.47 -20.90
CA ASP A 182 -10.98 -6.79 -19.49
C ASP A 182 -9.69 -6.65 -18.64
N ILE A 183 -8.59 -6.20 -19.26
CA ILE A 183 -7.22 -6.22 -18.68
C ILE A 183 -7.07 -5.46 -17.35
N GLN A 184 -8.05 -4.64 -16.97
CA GLN A 184 -8.03 -3.84 -15.75
C GLN A 184 -8.81 -4.45 -14.60
N ASP A 185 -9.90 -5.15 -14.90
CA ASP A 185 -10.95 -5.38 -13.91
C ASP A 185 -11.59 -6.76 -14.01
N LYS A 186 -11.29 -7.57 -15.02
CA LYS A 186 -11.89 -8.91 -15.14
C LYS A 186 -10.92 -9.98 -15.57
N PHE A 187 -11.14 -11.17 -15.02
CA PHE A 187 -10.56 -12.41 -15.49
C PHE A 187 -11.56 -13.54 -15.30
N SER A 188 -11.39 -14.60 -16.07
CA SER A 188 -12.21 -15.81 -15.94
C SER A 188 -11.35 -17.06 -15.89
N PHE A 189 -11.87 -18.09 -15.24
CA PHE A 189 -11.22 -19.40 -15.16
C PHE A 189 -12.29 -20.47 -15.03
N THR A 190 -11.99 -21.66 -15.56
CA THR A 190 -12.87 -22.83 -15.39
C THR A 190 -12.45 -23.60 -14.16
N VAL A 191 -13.39 -23.93 -13.29
CA VAL A 191 -13.09 -24.66 -12.05
C VAL A 191 -14.17 -25.69 -11.70
N THR A 192 -13.70 -26.84 -11.25
CA THR A 192 -14.51 -27.92 -10.66
C THR A 192 -13.76 -28.45 -9.43
N ALA A 193 -14.44 -29.24 -8.60
CA ALA A 193 -13.81 -29.89 -7.45
C ALA A 193 -12.54 -30.65 -7.84
N GLY A 194 -12.60 -31.40 -8.96
CA GLY A 194 -11.46 -32.16 -9.47
C GLY A 194 -10.27 -31.28 -9.90
N ILE A 195 -10.54 -30.14 -10.55
CA ILE A 195 -9.49 -29.18 -10.96
C ILE A 195 -8.85 -28.55 -9.72
N ALA A 196 -9.68 -28.12 -8.77
CA ALA A 196 -9.22 -27.47 -7.56
C ALA A 196 -8.59 -28.43 -6.54
N GLY A 197 -8.71 -29.74 -6.75
CA GLY A 197 -8.20 -30.77 -5.83
C GLY A 197 -9.08 -30.99 -4.59
N SER A 198 -10.34 -30.56 -4.62
CA SER A 198 -11.33 -30.76 -3.56
C SER A 198 -12.21 -31.99 -3.82
N GLU A 199 -13.06 -32.31 -2.86
CA GLU A 199 -14.13 -33.30 -3.00
C GLU A 199 -15.41 -32.64 -3.55
N ASN A 200 -16.31 -33.44 -4.11
CA ASN A 200 -17.67 -32.97 -4.40
C ASN A 200 -18.36 -32.55 -3.09
N SER A 201 -19.23 -31.53 -3.16
CA SER A 201 -19.77 -30.84 -1.97
C SER A 201 -18.71 -30.21 -1.06
N GLY A 202 -17.46 -30.12 -1.52
CA GLY A 202 -16.35 -29.48 -0.81
C GLY A 202 -16.17 -28.01 -1.19
N TYR A 203 -14.99 -27.48 -0.88
CA TYR A 203 -14.61 -26.12 -1.22
C TYR A 203 -13.12 -26.02 -1.54
N ALA A 204 -12.74 -24.94 -2.23
CA ALA A 204 -11.34 -24.58 -2.43
C ALA A 204 -11.10 -23.12 -2.06
N LEU A 205 -9.90 -22.84 -1.55
CA LEU A 205 -9.41 -21.46 -1.46
C LEU A 205 -8.70 -21.14 -2.77
N VAL A 206 -9.21 -20.13 -3.47
CA VAL A 206 -8.62 -19.60 -4.69
C VAL A 206 -7.67 -18.48 -4.30
N GLN A 207 -6.44 -18.54 -4.79
CA GLN A 207 -5.44 -17.49 -4.61
C GLN A 207 -5.11 -16.89 -5.96
N VAL A 208 -5.16 -15.57 -6.08
CA VAL A 208 -4.87 -14.85 -7.32
C VAL A 208 -3.83 -13.78 -7.03
N MET A 209 -2.76 -13.79 -7.81
CA MET A 209 -1.68 -12.80 -7.76
C MET A 209 -1.84 -11.78 -8.88
N PHE A 210 -1.64 -10.52 -8.54
CA PHE A 210 -1.67 -9.36 -9.43
C PHE A 210 -0.32 -8.66 -9.45
#